data_AF-A0A9W8DXP7-F1
#
_entry.id   AF-A0A9W8DXP7-F1
#
_cell.length_a   1.000
_cell.length_b   1.000
_cell.length_c   1.000
_cell.angle_alpha   90.00
_cell.angle_beta   90.00
_cell.angle_gamma   90.00
#
_symmetry.space_group_name_H-M   'P 1'
#
loop_
_entity.id
_entity.type
_entity.pdbx_description
1 polymer ?
#
loop_
_entity_poly.entity_id
_entity_poly.type
_entity_poly.pdbx_seq_one_letter_code
_entity_poly.pdbx_strand_id
1 'polypeptide(L)'
;MLIDIKEGRPIPTELNAEAEKLRKELPYDEAQQEPESHIDDEYARAGIFDPKVMITTSRDPSSRLQQFAKEMRLVIPNSQRINRGNYVIKDIVDTCKSNNVTDLVIIHETRGEPDGLIISHFPYGPTVHFTLFNVVLRHDIENQGNVSEAYPHLIFDNFSSNLGSRIKNVLKYLFPVPKEDSKRVMTFANKSDFISFRHHVFVKTSHKDVEIAEVGPRFELKPYEIRLATADLPDADIEWVLRSYQRTSRKRDQL
;
A
#
# COMPACT_ATOMS: atom_id res chain seq x y z
N MET A 1 14.21 -30.04 -37.48
CA MET A 1 13.50 -29.99 -36.18
C MET A 1 14.19 -28.92 -35.36
N LEU A 2 13.47 -27.87 -35.00
CA LEU A 2 14.05 -26.79 -34.21
C LEU A 2 14.23 -27.30 -32.77
N ILE A 3 15.36 -26.96 -32.17
CA ILE A 3 15.80 -27.45 -30.87
C ILE A 3 16.03 -26.27 -29.95
N ASP A 4 15.74 -26.45 -28.67
CA ASP A 4 16.07 -25.50 -27.61
C ASP A 4 17.59 -25.32 -27.52
N ILE A 5 18.04 -24.07 -27.40
CA ILE A 5 19.45 -23.65 -27.40
C ILE A 5 20.14 -24.07 -26.09
N LYS A 6 19.42 -24.14 -24.96
CA LYS A 6 19.99 -24.52 -23.66
C LYS A 6 19.89 -26.02 -23.36
N GLU A 7 18.72 -26.62 -23.58
CA GLU A 7 18.49 -28.03 -23.20
C GLU A 7 18.57 -29.02 -24.38
N GLY A 8 18.65 -28.53 -25.63
CA GLY A 8 18.72 -29.40 -26.83
C GLY A 8 17.45 -30.21 -27.10
N ARG A 9 16.35 -29.93 -26.40
CA ARG A 9 15.07 -30.62 -26.54
C ARG A 9 14.31 -30.10 -27.78
N PRO A 10 13.48 -30.94 -28.44
CA PRO A 10 12.65 -30.49 -29.55
C PRO A 10 11.62 -29.46 -29.06
N ILE A 11 11.48 -28.35 -29.79
CA ILE A 11 10.53 -27.29 -29.46
C ILE A 11 9.09 -27.81 -29.67
N PRO A 12 8.12 -27.43 -28.81
CA PRO A 12 6.70 -27.77 -29.00
C PRO A 12 6.19 -27.44 -30.40
N THR A 13 5.32 -28.30 -30.94
CA THR A 13 4.85 -28.21 -32.33
C THR A 13 4.13 -26.90 -32.67
N GLU A 14 3.50 -26.28 -31.67
CA GLU A 14 2.77 -25.01 -31.76
C GLU A 14 3.70 -23.83 -32.12
N LEU A 15 4.93 -23.86 -31.60
CA LEU A 15 5.91 -22.80 -31.85
C LEU A 15 6.64 -22.98 -33.19
N ASN A 16 6.52 -24.13 -33.87
CA ASN A 16 7.23 -24.37 -35.13
C ASN A 16 6.80 -23.42 -36.26
N ALA A 17 5.55 -22.95 -36.26
CA ALA A 17 5.06 -22.01 -37.27
C ALA A 17 5.62 -20.59 -37.07
N GLU A 18 5.92 -20.20 -35.83
CA GLU A 18 6.45 -18.88 -35.46
C GLU A 18 7.96 -18.91 -35.18
N ALA A 19 8.57 -20.09 -35.11
CA ALA A 19 9.96 -20.27 -34.72
C ALA A 19 10.96 -19.56 -35.64
N GLU A 20 10.67 -19.41 -36.93
CA GLU A 20 11.54 -18.65 -37.83
C GLU A 20 11.51 -17.14 -37.55
N LYS A 21 10.39 -16.61 -37.05
CA LYS A 21 10.28 -15.20 -36.61
C LYS A 21 10.94 -15.02 -35.26
N LEU A 22 10.59 -15.85 -34.29
CA LEU A 22 11.19 -15.87 -32.96
C LEU A 22 12.70 -15.98 -33.04
N ARG A 23 13.26 -16.85 -33.88
CA ARG A 23 14.72 -17.01 -34.05
C ARG A 23 15.41 -15.76 -34.61
N LYS A 24 14.72 -14.91 -35.37
CA LYS A 24 15.26 -13.62 -35.85
C LYS A 24 15.21 -12.55 -34.76
N GLU A 25 14.24 -12.62 -33.87
CA GLU A 25 14.03 -11.67 -32.77
C GLU A 25 14.87 -12.02 -31.53
N LEU A 26 15.14 -13.31 -31.31
CA LEU A 26 15.86 -13.85 -30.15
C LEU A 26 17.23 -13.20 -29.87
N PRO A 27 18.07 -12.86 -30.87
CA PRO A 27 19.34 -12.16 -30.62
C PRO A 27 19.17 -10.74 -30.08
N TYR A 28 18.02 -10.10 -30.34
CA TYR A 28 17.69 -8.78 -29.81
C TYR A 28 17.18 -8.88 -28.36
N ASP A 29 16.48 -9.96 -28.03
CA ASP A 29 15.96 -10.23 -26.67
C ASP A 29 16.98 -10.88 -25.72
N GLU A 30 17.97 -11.63 -26.23
CA GLU A 30 19.02 -12.27 -25.41
C GLU A 30 19.87 -11.26 -24.60
N ALA A 31 19.90 -10.00 -25.01
CA ALA A 31 20.56 -8.92 -24.28
C ALA A 31 19.80 -8.51 -22.99
N GLN A 32 18.50 -8.85 -22.88
CA GLN A 32 17.69 -8.69 -21.66
C GLN A 32 17.76 -9.99 -20.85
N GLN A 33 18.91 -10.25 -20.20
CA GLN A 33 19.17 -11.51 -19.48
C GLN A 33 18.27 -11.74 -18.25
N GLU A 34 17.67 -10.69 -17.70
CA GLU A 34 16.67 -10.78 -16.65
C GLU A 34 15.49 -9.93 -17.11
N PRO A 35 14.25 -10.45 -17.15
CA PRO A 35 13.11 -9.55 -17.16
C PRO A 35 13.29 -8.66 -15.95
N GLU A 36 13.29 -7.33 -16.14
CA GLU A 36 13.24 -6.43 -15.00
C GLU A 36 12.06 -6.92 -14.15
N SER A 37 12.36 -7.41 -12.94
CA SER A 37 11.34 -8.01 -12.06
C SER A 37 10.25 -6.99 -11.68
N HIS A 38 10.48 -5.72 -12.01
CA HIS A 38 9.45 -4.72 -12.17
C HIS A 38 8.78 -4.92 -13.53
N ILE A 39 7.69 -5.70 -13.53
CA ILE A 39 6.53 -5.40 -14.37
C ILE A 39 6.36 -3.88 -14.39
N ASP A 40 6.08 -3.27 -15.56
CA ASP A 40 5.64 -1.86 -15.66
C ASP A 40 4.54 -1.62 -14.60
N ASP A 41 4.95 -1.14 -13.44
CA ASP A 41 4.15 -1.01 -12.22
C ASP A 41 4.31 0.45 -11.82
N GLU A 42 3.20 1.06 -11.45
CA GLU A 42 3.06 2.51 -11.27
C GLU A 42 4.06 3.07 -10.25
N TYR A 43 4.63 2.18 -9.41
CA TYR A 43 5.65 2.44 -8.42
C TYR A 43 7.10 2.21 -8.88
N ALA A 44 7.39 1.99 -10.16
CA ALA A 44 8.75 1.70 -10.65
C ALA A 44 9.79 2.78 -10.31
N ARG A 45 9.34 4.03 -10.13
CA ARG A 45 10.20 5.18 -9.74
C ARG A 45 10.26 5.40 -8.23
N ALA A 46 9.63 4.54 -7.43
CA ALA A 46 9.60 4.67 -5.99
C ALA A 46 11.00 4.44 -5.40
N GLY A 47 11.41 5.32 -4.49
CA GLY A 47 12.76 5.32 -3.88
C GLY A 47 13.72 6.34 -4.49
N ILE A 48 13.39 6.96 -5.63
CA ILE A 48 14.16 8.11 -6.17
C ILE A 48 13.78 9.40 -5.44
N PHE A 49 12.50 9.56 -5.12
CA PHE A 49 11.96 10.71 -4.40
C PHE A 49 11.25 10.25 -3.12
N ASP A 50 11.34 11.07 -2.08
CA ASP A 50 10.56 10.85 -0.86
C ASP A 50 9.06 11.06 -1.16
N PRO A 51 8.19 10.13 -0.73
CA PRO A 51 6.76 10.25 -0.97
C PRO A 51 6.19 11.47 -0.23
N LYS A 52 5.26 12.16 -0.90
CA LYS A 52 4.52 13.28 -0.36
C LYS A 52 3.07 12.86 -0.27
N VAL A 53 2.61 12.59 0.96
CA VAL A 53 1.28 12.04 1.20
C VAL A 53 0.34 13.15 1.67
N MET A 54 -0.80 13.32 1.01
CA MET A 54 -1.87 14.19 1.49
C MET A 54 -2.92 13.35 2.22
N ILE A 55 -3.30 13.77 3.43
CA ILE A 55 -4.35 13.15 4.22
C ILE A 55 -5.56 14.09 4.26
N THR A 56 -6.73 13.59 3.88
CA THR A 56 -8.01 14.26 4.00
C THR A 56 -9.04 13.37 4.69
N THR A 57 -10.06 13.99 5.26
CA THR A 57 -11.22 13.30 5.86
C THR A 57 -12.40 13.27 4.90
N SER A 58 -13.51 12.67 5.35
CA SER A 58 -14.86 12.83 4.82
C SER A 58 -15.36 14.29 4.91
N ARG A 59 -16.50 14.56 4.26
CA ARG A 59 -17.23 15.83 4.36
C ARG A 59 -17.77 15.98 5.79
N ASP A 60 -17.52 17.13 6.41
CA ASP A 60 -17.91 17.46 7.79
C ASP A 60 -17.46 16.42 8.84
N PRO A 61 -16.14 16.31 9.11
CA PRO A 61 -15.60 15.31 10.02
C PRO A 61 -15.89 15.63 11.49
N SER A 62 -16.21 14.60 12.27
CA SER A 62 -16.32 14.65 13.72
C SER A 62 -14.98 15.01 14.37
N SER A 63 -15.03 15.47 15.62
CA SER A 63 -13.82 15.76 16.40
C SER A 63 -12.92 14.53 16.55
N ARG A 64 -13.52 13.33 16.69
CA ARG A 64 -12.81 12.06 16.84
C ARG A 64 -12.09 11.67 15.55
N LEU A 65 -12.72 11.82 14.39
CA LEU A 65 -12.06 11.60 13.10
C LEU A 65 -10.97 12.66 12.83
N GLN A 66 -11.16 13.91 13.25
CA GLN A 66 -10.11 14.92 13.13
C GLN A 66 -8.87 14.57 13.96
N GLN A 67 -9.06 13.99 15.15
CA GLN A 67 -7.98 13.45 15.98
C GLN A 67 -7.30 12.28 15.29
N PHE A 68 -8.07 11.32 14.77
CA PHE A 68 -7.51 10.19 14.03
C PHE A 68 -6.72 10.62 12.78
N ALA A 69 -7.21 11.62 12.02
CA ALA A 69 -6.46 12.18 10.90
C ALA A 69 -5.14 12.84 11.32
N LYS A 70 -5.08 13.43 12.52
CA LYS A 70 -3.83 13.96 13.11
C LYS A 70 -2.89 12.81 13.51
N GLU A 71 -3.43 11.71 14.04
CA GLU A 71 -2.64 10.52 14.34
C GLU A 71 -2.07 9.88 13.07
N MET A 72 -2.86 9.74 12.01
CA MET A 72 -2.39 9.24 10.72
C MET A 72 -1.30 10.13 10.12
N ARG A 73 -1.39 11.44 10.33
CA ARG A 73 -0.30 12.37 9.97
C ARG A 73 0.99 12.09 10.72
N LEU A 74 0.91 11.71 11.99
CA LEU A 74 2.09 11.35 12.78
C LEU A 74 2.61 9.95 12.39
N VAL A 75 1.75 9.06 11.93
CA VAL A 75 2.13 7.72 11.42
C VAL A 75 2.96 7.87 10.16
N ILE A 76 2.49 8.59 9.14
CA ILE A 76 3.17 8.69 7.85
C ILE A 76 4.11 9.90 7.86
N PRO A 77 5.44 9.72 7.81
CA PRO A 77 6.38 10.84 7.67
C PRO A 77 6.12 11.62 6.38
N ASN A 78 6.46 12.91 6.34
CA ASN A 78 6.25 13.79 5.18
C ASN A 78 4.78 13.96 4.75
N SER A 79 3.82 13.54 5.58
CA SER A 79 2.41 13.70 5.28
C SER A 79 1.88 15.08 5.69
N GLN A 80 0.95 15.60 4.89
CA GLN A 80 0.26 16.86 5.14
C GLN A 80 -1.23 16.62 5.25
N ARG A 81 -1.86 17.17 6.30
CA ARG A 81 -3.31 17.11 6.47
C ARG A 81 -3.95 18.32 5.81
N ILE A 82 -4.94 18.09 4.94
CA ILE A 82 -5.82 19.13 4.42
C ILE A 82 -7.20 19.03 5.06
N ASN A 83 -7.83 20.18 5.31
CA ASN A 83 -9.21 20.21 5.77
C ASN A 83 -10.14 20.07 4.56
N ARG A 84 -11.05 19.08 4.61
CA ARG A 84 -11.94 18.76 3.49
C ARG A 84 -12.89 19.91 3.14
N GLY A 85 -13.53 20.54 4.14
CA GLY A 85 -14.48 21.63 3.94
C GLY A 85 -15.52 21.32 2.84
N ASN A 86 -15.68 22.25 1.90
CA ASN A 86 -16.58 22.12 0.75
C ASN A 86 -15.88 21.63 -0.54
N TYR A 87 -14.62 21.17 -0.46
CA TYR A 87 -13.90 20.72 -1.65
C TYR A 87 -14.48 19.42 -2.22
N VAL A 88 -14.68 19.40 -3.53
CA VAL A 88 -15.07 18.18 -4.27
C VAL A 88 -13.84 17.27 -4.40
N ILE A 89 -14.06 15.96 -4.56
CA ILE A 89 -12.94 14.98 -4.62
C ILE A 89 -12.04 15.33 -5.80
N LYS A 90 -12.65 15.69 -6.93
CA LYS A 90 -11.96 16.13 -8.14
C LYS A 90 -11.02 17.30 -7.89
N ASP A 91 -11.48 18.36 -7.21
CA ASP A 91 -10.65 19.53 -6.92
C ASP A 91 -9.43 19.20 -6.07
N ILE A 92 -9.59 18.27 -5.10
CA ILE A 92 -8.47 17.80 -4.27
C ILE A 92 -7.49 16.97 -5.09
N VAL A 93 -7.99 16.09 -5.96
CA VAL A 93 -7.17 15.30 -6.89
C VAL A 93 -6.38 16.23 -7.82
N ASP A 94 -7.02 17.26 -8.39
CA ASP A 94 -6.37 18.23 -9.27
C ASP A 94 -5.33 19.08 -8.52
N THR A 95 -5.61 19.43 -7.26
CA THR A 95 -4.67 20.13 -6.37
C THR A 95 -3.48 19.23 -6.00
N CYS A 96 -3.70 17.94 -5.74
CA CYS A 96 -2.65 16.95 -5.49
C CYS A 96 -1.72 16.81 -6.70
N LYS A 97 -2.31 16.66 -7.90
CA LYS A 97 -1.58 16.58 -9.16
C LYS A 97 -0.72 17.82 -9.41
N SER A 98 -1.28 19.01 -9.17
CA SER A 98 -0.56 20.29 -9.34
C SER A 98 0.61 20.46 -8.36
N ASN A 99 0.49 19.90 -7.16
CA ASN A 99 1.54 19.96 -6.13
C ASN A 99 2.53 18.79 -6.17
N ASN A 100 2.44 17.90 -7.17
CA ASN A 100 3.25 16.69 -7.28
C ASN A 100 3.21 15.83 -5.99
N VAL A 101 2.02 15.66 -5.44
CA VAL A 101 1.74 14.73 -4.33
C VAL A 101 1.79 13.30 -4.88
N THR A 102 2.39 12.37 -4.14
CA THR A 102 2.50 10.97 -4.56
C THR A 102 1.24 10.18 -4.24
N ASP A 103 0.65 10.43 -3.06
CA ASP A 103 -0.49 9.64 -2.57
C ASP A 103 -1.52 10.51 -1.85
N LEU A 104 -2.79 10.18 -2.05
CA LEU A 104 -3.91 10.74 -1.31
C LEU A 104 -4.53 9.67 -0.43
N VAL A 105 -4.64 9.98 0.85
CA VAL A 105 -5.29 9.15 1.85
C VAL A 105 -6.58 9.84 2.28
N ILE A 106 -7.72 9.20 2.02
CA ILE A 106 -9.04 9.67 2.41
C ILE A 106 -9.56 8.78 3.54
N ILE A 107 -9.92 9.40 4.66
CA ILE A 107 -10.45 8.68 5.82
C ILE A 107 -11.95 8.97 5.97
N HIS A 108 -12.73 7.90 6.09
CA HIS A 108 -14.17 7.93 6.37
C HIS A 108 -14.46 7.50 7.81
N GLU A 109 -15.62 7.93 8.29
CA GLU A 109 -16.14 7.53 9.60
C GLU A 109 -17.63 7.24 9.53
N THR A 110 -18.09 6.43 10.48
CA THR A 110 -19.50 6.27 10.83
C THR A 110 -19.69 6.66 12.30
N ARG A 111 -20.44 7.73 12.54
CA ARG A 111 -20.81 8.19 13.89
C ARG A 111 -19.63 8.42 14.85
N GLY A 112 -18.51 8.95 14.35
CA GLY A 112 -17.32 9.23 15.15
C GLY A 112 -16.25 8.14 15.12
N GLU A 113 -16.59 6.93 14.69
CA GLU A 113 -15.63 5.82 14.57
C GLU A 113 -15.11 5.72 13.12
N PRO A 114 -13.78 5.77 12.90
CA PRO A 114 -13.19 5.59 11.58
C PRO A 114 -13.46 4.18 11.04
N ASP A 115 -14.04 4.07 9.85
CA ASP A 115 -14.49 2.80 9.27
C ASP A 115 -13.95 2.56 7.85
N GLY A 116 -13.50 3.60 7.16
CA GLY A 116 -13.00 3.51 5.79
C GLY A 116 -11.69 4.25 5.61
N LEU A 117 -10.77 3.64 4.87
CA LEU A 117 -9.52 4.23 4.45
C LEU A 117 -9.34 3.98 2.96
N ILE A 118 -9.16 5.04 2.19
CA ILE A 118 -8.93 4.97 0.75
C ILE A 118 -7.55 5.52 0.48
N ILE A 119 -6.72 4.78 -0.24
CA ILE A 119 -5.37 5.17 -0.61
C ILE A 119 -5.31 5.21 -2.12
N SER A 120 -5.00 6.38 -2.68
CA SER A 120 -4.97 6.62 -4.12
C SER A 120 -3.60 7.12 -4.52
N HIS A 121 -2.92 6.41 -5.42
CA HIS A 121 -1.60 6.78 -5.90
C HIS A 121 -1.69 7.66 -7.15
N PHE A 122 -0.83 8.67 -7.23
CA PHE A 122 -0.75 9.63 -8.33
C PHE A 122 0.51 9.42 -9.16
N PRO A 123 0.50 9.82 -10.45
CA PRO A 123 -0.55 10.58 -11.16
C PRO A 123 -1.71 9.73 -11.72
N TYR A 124 -1.47 8.46 -12.01
CA TYR A 124 -2.43 7.52 -12.59
C TYR A 124 -2.38 6.15 -11.89
N GLY A 125 -2.02 6.15 -10.60
CA GLY A 125 -1.83 4.92 -9.85
C GLY A 125 -3.15 4.29 -9.39
N PRO A 126 -3.06 3.10 -8.77
CA PRO A 126 -4.23 2.40 -8.29
C PRO A 126 -4.83 3.10 -7.06
N THR A 127 -6.13 2.89 -6.85
CA THR A 127 -6.83 3.23 -5.62
C THR A 127 -7.24 1.96 -4.90
N VAL A 128 -6.80 1.83 -3.66
CA VAL A 128 -7.17 0.71 -2.78
C VAL A 128 -8.11 1.19 -1.70
N HIS A 129 -9.22 0.49 -1.56
CA HIS A 129 -10.19 0.74 -0.53
C HIS A 129 -10.08 -0.30 0.59
N PHE A 130 -9.96 0.20 1.80
CA PHE A 130 -9.90 -0.59 3.02
C PHE A 130 -11.07 -0.24 3.94
N THR A 131 -11.62 -1.27 4.56
CA THR A 131 -12.47 -1.13 5.75
C THR A 131 -11.59 -1.22 6.99
N LEU A 132 -11.77 -0.28 7.91
CA LEU A 132 -11.12 -0.26 9.21
C LEU A 132 -11.97 -1.02 10.23
N PHE A 133 -11.30 -1.85 11.02
CA PHE A 133 -11.88 -2.57 12.14
C PHE A 133 -11.05 -2.34 13.40
N ASN A 134 -11.70 -2.44 14.56
CA ASN A 134 -11.04 -2.42 15.87
C ASN A 134 -10.09 -1.22 16.05
N VAL A 135 -10.55 -0.03 15.63
CA VAL A 135 -9.76 1.20 15.71
C VAL A 135 -9.69 1.66 17.16
N VAL A 136 -8.48 1.71 17.70
CA VAL A 136 -8.17 2.33 18.99
C VAL A 136 -7.30 3.53 18.70
N LEU A 137 -7.81 4.71 19.03
CA LEU A 137 -7.09 5.96 18.85
C LEU A 137 -5.98 6.06 19.86
N ARG A 138 -4.89 6.71 19.46
CA ARG A 138 -3.78 7.03 20.36
C ARG A 138 -4.24 7.95 21.50
N HIS A 139 -5.17 8.86 21.24
CA HIS A 139 -5.69 9.75 22.29
C HIS A 139 -6.42 8.99 23.41
N ASP A 140 -6.88 7.76 23.15
CA ASP A 140 -7.56 6.91 24.13
C ASP A 140 -6.56 6.06 24.96
N ILE A 141 -5.28 6.01 24.57
CA ILE A 141 -4.23 5.21 25.24
C ILE A 141 -3.53 6.07 26.31
N GLU A 142 -3.34 5.48 27.49
CA GLU A 142 -2.58 6.08 28.60
C GLU A 142 -1.08 6.19 28.28
N ASN A 143 -0.36 7.16 28.86
CA ASN A 143 1.06 7.49 28.58
C ASN A 143 1.34 8.09 27.19
N GLN A 144 0.74 9.25 26.93
CA GLN A 144 0.98 10.03 25.72
C GLN A 144 2.35 10.74 25.77
N GLY A 145 3.41 10.02 25.37
CA GLY A 145 4.69 10.64 25.03
C GLY A 145 4.61 11.48 23.75
N ASN A 146 5.72 12.06 23.29
CA ASN A 146 5.79 12.61 21.93
C ASN A 146 6.15 11.50 20.95
N VAL A 147 5.50 11.49 19.78
CA VAL A 147 5.83 10.54 18.71
C VAL A 147 7.04 11.05 17.94
N SER A 148 8.05 10.20 17.75
CA SER A 148 9.15 10.52 16.85
C SER A 148 8.68 10.50 15.39
N GLU A 149 8.94 11.56 14.65
CA GLU A 149 8.66 11.66 13.21
C GLU A 149 9.79 11.02 12.35
N ALA A 150 10.73 10.29 12.98
CA ALA A 150 11.74 9.54 12.26
C ALA A 150 11.12 8.53 11.28
N TYR A 151 11.85 8.24 10.20
CA TYR A 151 11.42 7.32 9.16
C TYR A 151 11.35 5.89 9.72
N PRO A 152 10.18 5.22 9.69
CA PRO A 152 9.98 3.94 10.34
C PRO A 152 10.52 2.77 9.50
N HIS A 153 11.01 1.73 10.17
CA HIS A 153 11.15 0.42 9.56
C HIS A 153 9.78 -0.23 9.39
N LEU A 154 9.56 -0.87 8.24
CA LEU A 154 8.31 -1.56 7.94
C LEU A 154 8.51 -3.07 8.01
N ILE A 155 7.57 -3.75 8.68
CA ILE A 155 7.50 -5.21 8.73
C ILE A 155 6.19 -5.63 8.06
N PHE A 156 6.28 -6.48 7.04
CA PHE A 156 5.14 -7.10 6.38
C PHE A 156 5.19 -8.60 6.63
N ASP A 157 4.22 -9.12 7.38
CA ASP A 157 4.12 -10.54 7.74
C ASP A 157 2.93 -11.20 7.01
N ASN A 158 3.16 -12.40 6.46
CA ASN A 158 2.19 -13.22 5.72
C ASN A 158 1.52 -12.58 4.49
N PHE A 159 2.27 -11.84 3.66
CA PHE A 159 1.82 -11.43 2.33
C PHE A 159 2.45 -12.34 1.27
N SER A 160 1.85 -13.50 1.04
CA SER A 160 2.43 -14.54 0.17
C SER A 160 1.83 -14.56 -1.24
N SER A 161 0.61 -14.05 -1.41
CA SER A 161 -0.06 -14.04 -2.71
C SER A 161 0.39 -12.87 -3.60
N ASN A 162 0.06 -12.93 -4.90
CA ASN A 162 0.30 -11.83 -5.82
C ASN A 162 -0.51 -10.58 -5.42
N LEU A 163 -1.75 -10.76 -4.99
CA LEU A 163 -2.59 -9.67 -4.48
C LEU A 163 -2.01 -9.08 -3.18
N GLY A 164 -1.54 -9.94 -2.29
CA GLY A 164 -0.83 -9.54 -1.07
C GLY A 164 0.42 -8.72 -1.40
N SER A 165 1.19 -9.12 -2.42
CA SER A 165 2.35 -8.35 -2.90
C SER A 165 1.93 -6.99 -3.47
N ARG A 166 0.82 -6.92 -4.22
CA ARG A 166 0.26 -5.66 -4.74
C ARG A 166 -0.13 -4.70 -3.61
N ILE A 167 -0.87 -5.19 -2.60
CA ILE A 167 -1.26 -4.37 -1.43
C ILE A 167 -0.05 -3.99 -0.57
N LYS A 168 0.91 -4.90 -0.42
CA LYS A 168 2.19 -4.61 0.24
C LYS A 168 2.92 -3.48 -0.47
N ASN A 169 2.96 -3.45 -1.80
CA ASN A 169 3.58 -2.37 -2.56
C ASN A 169 2.87 -1.03 -2.28
N VAL A 170 1.54 -0.98 -2.39
CA VAL A 170 0.75 0.23 -2.09
C VAL A 170 1.04 0.76 -0.68
N LEU A 171 1.06 -0.12 0.33
CA LEU A 171 1.33 0.28 1.73
C LEU A 171 2.79 0.65 1.97
N LYS A 172 3.73 -0.01 1.31
CA LYS A 172 5.18 0.22 1.47
C LYS A 172 5.57 1.59 0.93
N TYR A 173 5.05 1.97 -0.24
CA TYR A 173 5.48 3.19 -0.93
C TYR A 173 4.90 4.49 -0.37
N LEU A 174 3.99 4.40 0.62
CA LEU A 174 3.57 5.54 1.43
C LEU A 174 4.67 6.07 2.36
N PHE A 175 5.71 5.27 2.63
CA PHE A 175 6.76 5.61 3.58
C PHE A 175 8.09 5.87 2.88
N PRO A 176 8.88 6.85 3.36
CA PRO A 176 10.24 7.07 2.88
C PRO A 176 11.17 5.94 3.34
N VAL A 177 12.31 5.82 2.66
CA VAL A 177 13.32 4.79 2.99
C VAL A 177 13.93 5.10 4.37
N PRO A 178 13.82 4.19 5.35
CA PRO A 178 14.37 4.42 6.68
C PRO A 178 15.90 4.31 6.71
N LYS A 179 16.51 5.02 7.66
CA LYS A 179 17.91 4.82 8.01
C LYS A 179 18.07 3.58 8.89
N GLU A 180 19.25 2.96 8.87
CA GLU A 180 19.55 1.75 9.66
C GLU A 180 19.49 1.97 11.18
N ASP A 181 19.66 3.21 11.64
CA ASP A 181 19.63 3.59 13.05
C ASP A 181 18.23 3.93 13.58
N SER A 182 17.19 3.82 12.74
CA SER A 182 15.83 4.16 13.14
C SER A 182 15.29 3.20 14.19
N LYS A 183 14.79 3.75 15.29
CA LYS A 183 14.22 2.99 16.42
C LYS A 183 12.71 2.76 16.29
N ARG A 184 12.12 3.24 15.20
CA ARG A 184 10.67 3.24 14.97
C ARG A 184 10.32 2.10 14.03
N VAL A 185 9.32 1.30 14.39
CA VAL A 185 8.89 0.13 13.62
C VAL A 185 7.37 0.14 13.47
N MET A 186 6.92 -0.12 12.25
CA MET A 186 5.51 -0.35 11.93
C MET A 186 5.33 -1.75 11.38
N THR A 187 4.39 -2.47 11.97
CA THR A 187 4.11 -3.86 11.61
C THR A 187 2.74 -3.93 10.93
N PHE A 188 2.74 -4.51 9.74
CA PHE A 188 1.56 -4.94 9.00
C PHE A 188 1.56 -6.47 9.01
N ALA A 189 0.76 -7.07 9.88
CA ALA A 189 0.67 -8.52 9.99
C ALA A 189 -0.66 -9.00 9.42
N ASN A 190 -0.61 -9.80 8.37
CA ASN A 190 -1.80 -10.39 7.76
C ASN A 190 -2.21 -11.67 8.50
N LYS A 191 -3.49 -11.76 8.88
CA LYS A 191 -4.13 -12.97 9.42
C LYS A 191 -5.54 -13.09 8.88
N SER A 192 -5.78 -14.08 8.01
CA SER A 192 -7.10 -14.34 7.41
C SER A 192 -7.69 -13.12 6.69
N ASP A 193 -6.90 -12.47 5.84
CA ASP A 193 -7.22 -11.23 5.09
C ASP A 193 -7.47 -9.98 5.96
N PHE A 194 -7.20 -10.05 7.26
CA PHE A 194 -7.14 -8.87 8.13
C PHE A 194 -5.69 -8.47 8.35
N ILE A 195 -5.35 -7.28 7.88
CA ILE A 195 -4.01 -6.69 8.05
C ILE A 195 -4.03 -5.92 9.36
N SER A 196 -3.45 -6.52 10.41
CA SER A 196 -3.26 -5.87 11.70
C SER A 196 -2.13 -4.85 11.61
N PHE A 197 -2.45 -3.58 11.86
CA PHE A 197 -1.46 -2.52 11.96
C PHE A 197 -1.09 -2.26 13.41
N ARG A 198 0.21 -2.19 13.70
CA ARG A 198 0.74 -1.76 15.00
C ARG A 198 1.96 -0.87 14.82
N HIS A 199 2.10 0.11 15.70
CA HIS A 199 3.18 1.09 15.66
C HIS A 199 3.96 1.09 16.98
N HIS A 200 5.20 0.62 16.90
CA HIS A 200 6.09 0.43 18.04
C HIS A 200 7.35 1.27 17.90
N VAL A 201 7.93 1.64 19.04
CA VAL A 201 9.30 2.11 19.16
C VAL A 201 10.05 1.06 19.96
N PHE A 202 11.25 0.70 19.51
CA PHE A 202 12.07 -0.28 20.22
C PHE A 202 13.33 0.35 20.77
N VAL A 203 13.79 -0.18 21.90
CA VAL A 203 15.08 0.13 22.49
C VAL A 203 15.83 -1.18 22.67
N LYS A 204 17.03 -1.24 22.10
CA LYS A 204 17.94 -2.37 22.31
C LYS A 204 18.65 -2.16 23.65
N THR A 205 18.23 -2.89 24.68
CA THR A 205 18.87 -2.86 26.01
C THR A 205 20.16 -3.70 26.01
N SER A 206 20.17 -4.80 25.25
CA SER A 206 21.30 -5.72 25.10
C SER A 206 21.40 -6.22 23.66
N HIS A 207 22.42 -7.03 23.33
CA HIS A 207 22.55 -7.65 22.01
C HIS A 207 21.45 -8.69 21.70
N LYS A 208 20.80 -9.26 22.72
CA LYS A 208 19.77 -10.31 22.58
C LYS A 208 18.36 -9.81 22.90
N ASP A 209 18.24 -8.78 23.73
CA ASP A 209 16.96 -8.33 24.27
C ASP A 209 16.58 -6.97 23.71
N VAL A 210 15.33 -6.88 23.28
CA VAL A 210 14.73 -5.68 22.71
C VAL A 210 13.44 -5.39 23.46
N GLU A 211 13.37 -4.21 24.05
CA GLU A 211 12.14 -3.71 24.67
C GLU A 211 11.35 -2.92 23.64
N ILE A 212 10.05 -3.17 23.57
CA ILE A 212 9.13 -2.49 22.66
C ILE A 212 8.10 -1.70 23.45
N ALA A 213 7.85 -0.47 23.01
CA ALA A 213 6.81 0.39 23.53
C ALA A 213 5.86 0.75 22.39
N GLU A 214 4.56 0.69 22.64
CA GLU A 214 3.55 1.05 21.65
C GLU A 214 3.25 2.55 21.70
N VAL A 215 3.18 3.19 20.54
CA VAL A 215 3.13 4.65 20.44
C VAL A 215 2.00 5.18 19.55
N GLY A 216 1.52 4.37 18.59
CA GLY A 216 0.50 4.79 17.62
C GLY A 216 -0.87 4.12 17.81
N PRO A 217 -1.82 4.44 16.92
CA PRO A 217 -3.13 3.81 16.93
C PRO A 217 -3.03 2.32 16.57
N ARG A 218 -4.02 1.56 17.05
CA ARG A 218 -4.24 0.16 16.66
C ARG A 218 -5.43 0.10 15.73
N PHE A 219 -5.31 -0.64 14.65
CA PHE A 219 -6.45 -0.96 13.81
C PHE A 219 -6.15 -2.20 12.96
N GLU A 220 -7.20 -2.75 12.39
CA GLU A 220 -7.16 -3.81 11.40
C GLU A 220 -7.72 -3.27 10.10
N LEU A 221 -6.98 -3.47 9.01
CA LEU A 221 -7.41 -3.13 7.66
C LEU A 221 -7.91 -4.38 6.97
N LYS A 222 -9.05 -4.27 6.29
CA LYS A 222 -9.51 -5.27 5.34
C LYS A 222 -9.67 -4.63 3.97
N PRO A 223 -8.83 -4.97 2.97
CA PRO A 223 -9.04 -4.50 1.61
C PRO A 223 -10.33 -5.10 1.08
N TYR A 224 -11.13 -4.29 0.38
CA TYR A 224 -12.35 -4.77 -0.27
C TYR A 224 -12.40 -4.46 -1.77
N GLU A 225 -11.60 -3.52 -2.25
CA GLU A 225 -11.58 -3.13 -3.66
C GLU A 225 -10.24 -2.51 -4.06
N ILE A 226 -9.75 -2.86 -5.26
CA ILE A 226 -8.60 -2.25 -5.93
C ILE A 226 -9.05 -1.80 -7.32
N ARG A 227 -8.85 -0.52 -7.63
CA ARG A 227 -9.13 0.07 -8.94
C ARG A 227 -7.85 0.59 -9.57
N LEU A 228 -7.75 0.48 -10.90
CA LEU A 228 -6.60 0.96 -11.69
C LEU A 228 -6.76 2.43 -12.09
N ALA A 229 -7.16 3.29 -11.15
CA ALA A 229 -7.24 4.73 -11.38
C ALA A 229 -7.24 5.51 -10.06
N THR A 230 -7.17 6.83 -10.18
CA THR A 230 -7.29 7.78 -9.08
C THR A 230 -8.72 7.87 -8.53
N ALA A 231 -8.87 8.35 -7.29
CA ALA A 231 -10.14 8.37 -6.55
C ALA A 231 -11.26 9.23 -7.17
N ASP A 232 -10.98 10.04 -8.19
CA ASP A 232 -11.96 10.85 -8.93
C ASP A 232 -12.69 10.08 -10.04
N LEU A 233 -12.16 8.94 -10.48
CA LEU A 233 -12.71 8.15 -11.59
C LEU A 233 -13.44 6.91 -11.06
N PRO A 234 -14.78 6.98 -10.86
CA PRO A 234 -15.54 5.84 -10.35
C PRO A 234 -15.67 4.69 -11.37
N ASP A 235 -15.63 5.02 -12.66
CA ASP A 235 -15.87 4.08 -13.78
C ASP A 235 -14.60 3.36 -14.26
N ALA A 236 -13.51 3.46 -13.50
CA ALA A 236 -12.26 2.82 -13.83
C ALA A 236 -12.30 1.29 -13.67
N ASP A 237 -11.40 0.61 -14.37
CA ASP A 237 -11.28 -0.84 -14.31
C ASP A 237 -10.93 -1.32 -12.90
N ILE A 238 -11.65 -2.35 -12.46
CA ILE A 238 -11.49 -2.96 -11.14
C ILE A 238 -10.52 -4.13 -11.28
N GLU A 239 -9.34 -3.99 -10.67
CA GLU A 239 -8.33 -5.07 -10.61
C GLU A 239 -8.83 -6.21 -9.72
N TRP A 240 -9.37 -5.87 -8.56
CA TRP A 240 -9.86 -6.84 -7.58
C TRP A 240 -11.00 -6.28 -6.73
N VAL A 241 -11.95 -7.14 -6.37
CA VAL A 241 -13.05 -6.81 -5.46
C VAL A 241 -13.37 -8.00 -4.56
N LEU A 242 -13.64 -7.72 -3.30
CA LEU A 242 -14.06 -8.71 -2.31
C LEU A 242 -15.50 -9.15 -2.59
N ARG A 243 -15.66 -10.38 -3.11
CA ARG A 243 -16.98 -10.96 -3.43
C ARG A 243 -17.55 -11.77 -2.27
N SER A 244 -18.11 -11.09 -1.27
CA SER A 244 -18.63 -11.69 -0.03
C SER A 244 -19.75 -12.71 -0.22
N TYR A 245 -20.55 -12.60 -1.29
CA TYR A 245 -21.75 -13.44 -1.51
C TYR A 245 -21.48 -14.72 -2.32
N GLN A 246 -20.21 -15.07 -2.57
CA GLN A 246 -19.85 -16.33 -3.22
C GLN A 246 -19.77 -17.48 -2.21
N ARG A 247 -20.21 -18.68 -2.61
CA ARG A 247 -20.26 -19.88 -1.76
C ARG A 247 -18.93 -20.26 -1.10
N THR A 248 -17.81 -20.01 -1.78
CA THR A 248 -16.45 -20.34 -1.32
C THR A 248 -15.69 -19.14 -0.76
N SER A 249 -16.30 -17.94 -0.72
CA SER A 249 -15.64 -16.70 -0.29
C SER A 249 -15.03 -16.82 1.10
N ARG A 250 -15.74 -17.45 2.06
CA ARG A 250 -15.27 -17.62 3.44
C ARG A 250 -14.18 -18.68 3.63
N LYS A 251 -13.83 -19.43 2.59
CA LYS A 251 -12.85 -20.53 2.65
C LYS A 251 -11.51 -20.17 2.02
N ARG A 252 -11.42 -19.01 1.35
CA ARG A 252 -10.25 -18.61 0.56
C ARG A 252 -9.68 -17.35 1.15
N ASP A 253 -8.47 -17.45 1.68
CA ASP A 253 -7.65 -16.29 2.00
C ASP A 253 -7.04 -15.76 0.69
N GLN A 254 -7.04 -14.44 0.51
CA GLN A 254 -6.67 -13.74 -0.73
C GLN A 254 -5.32 -13.03 -0.63
N LEU A 255 -4.85 -12.71 0.58
CA LEU A 255 -3.63 -11.93 0.86
C LEU A 255 -2.42 -12.81 1.19
#